data_AF-A0AAD9CYS5-F1
#
_entry.id   AF-A0AAD9CYS5-F1
#
_cell.length_a   1.000
_cell.length_b   1.000
_cell.length_c   1.000
_cell.angle_alpha   90.00
_cell.angle_beta   90.00
_cell.angle_gamma   90.00
#
_symmetry.space_group_name_H-M   'P 1'
#
loop_
_entity.id
_entity.type
_entity.pdbx_description
1 polymer ?
#
loop_
_entity_poly.entity_id
_entity_poly.type
_entity_poly.pdbx_seq_one_letter_code
_entity_poly.pdbx_strand_id
1 'polypeptide(L)'
;MNVKNAWDPAHPDCKLKFFFYNVVAEGTVGQYGRPPNAPEDKWNIALRDNPDRNRMVPVLATGWDDVKKRMDVQEQVAGVHQAKMKEISQAITSLSQASSLKSTRRLGELQRRLTELQHRLIRLSAHTLPYNPSLSSSAWKPEEARMKSQLDNVKAELEGRGGNKIIKQPGTYNLEASGYGTPKRKDKGEGRMSGQVNELWGLVEEIRKRRRQAGGGAVGSEGWLADERVLEEIAKVRGGVFTFDRGRRGT
;
A
#
# COMPACT_ATOMS: atom_id res chain seq x y z
N MET A 1 52.67 -43.52 -0.44
CA MET A 1 52.26 -42.11 -0.68
C MET A 1 53.02 -41.23 0.28
N ASN A 2 53.90 -40.36 -0.22
CA ASN A 2 54.62 -39.42 0.63
C ASN A 2 53.63 -38.30 1.01
N VAL A 3 53.21 -38.23 2.28
CA VAL A 3 52.19 -37.27 2.74
C VAL A 3 52.60 -35.84 2.38
N LYS A 4 53.90 -35.52 2.46
CA LYS A 4 54.46 -34.24 2.04
C LYS A 4 54.04 -33.82 0.62
N ASN A 5 54.07 -34.74 -0.34
CA ASN A 5 53.75 -34.46 -1.74
C ASN A 5 52.24 -34.22 -1.97
N ALA A 6 51.39 -34.78 -1.11
CA ALA A 6 49.94 -34.60 -1.21
C ALA A 6 49.48 -33.19 -0.75
N TRP A 7 50.28 -32.53 0.09
CA TRP A 7 50.02 -31.21 0.66
C TRP A 7 50.83 -30.08 -0.01
N ASP A 8 51.81 -30.41 -0.84
CA ASP A 8 52.58 -29.44 -1.60
C ASP A 8 51.78 -28.95 -2.83
N PRO A 9 51.40 -27.67 -2.93
CA PRO A 9 50.61 -27.13 -4.04
C PRO A 9 51.35 -27.15 -5.39
N ALA A 10 52.69 -27.15 -5.37
CA ALA A 10 53.50 -27.18 -6.59
C ALA A 10 53.66 -28.60 -7.16
N HIS A 11 53.44 -29.64 -6.34
CA HIS A 11 53.66 -31.01 -6.76
C HIS A 11 52.52 -31.54 -7.66
N PRO A 12 52.81 -32.34 -8.70
CA PRO A 12 51.78 -32.94 -9.57
C PRO A 12 50.74 -33.74 -8.78
N ASP A 13 51.18 -34.52 -7.78
CA ASP A 13 50.36 -35.38 -6.91
C ASP A 13 49.58 -34.65 -5.79
N CYS A 14 49.54 -33.32 -5.80
CA CYS A 14 48.77 -32.56 -4.82
C CYS A 14 47.28 -32.95 -4.87
N LYS A 15 46.70 -33.31 -3.72
CA LYS A 15 45.28 -33.67 -3.64
C LYS A 15 44.37 -32.44 -3.64
N LEU A 16 44.88 -31.26 -3.31
CA LEU A 16 44.11 -30.01 -3.14
C LEU A 16 43.94 -29.23 -4.46
N LYS A 17 43.73 -29.92 -5.58
CA LYS A 17 43.52 -29.34 -6.91
C LYS A 17 42.04 -29.40 -7.28
N PHE A 18 41.37 -28.25 -7.24
CA PHE A 18 39.95 -28.11 -7.56
C PHE A 18 39.74 -27.07 -8.65
N PHE A 19 38.66 -27.21 -9.42
CA PHE A 19 38.27 -26.24 -10.44
C PHE A 19 37.06 -25.44 -9.97
N PHE A 20 37.17 -24.12 -10.11
CA PHE A 20 36.06 -23.19 -9.88
C PHE A 20 35.76 -22.44 -11.16
N TYR A 21 34.51 -22.05 -11.35
CA TYR A 21 34.07 -21.34 -12.54
C TYR A 21 34.06 -19.84 -12.29
N ASN A 22 34.76 -19.08 -13.13
CA ASN A 22 34.69 -17.63 -13.12
C ASN A 22 33.83 -17.12 -14.26
N VAL A 23 33.02 -16.09 -14.00
CA VAL A 23 32.19 -15.43 -15.01
C VAL A 23 33.05 -14.44 -15.79
N VAL A 24 32.99 -14.52 -17.12
CA VAL A 24 33.71 -13.65 -18.04
C VAL A 24 32.74 -12.99 -19.02
N ALA A 25 33.17 -11.91 -19.67
CA ALA A 25 32.41 -11.26 -20.72
C ALA A 25 32.16 -12.20 -21.90
N GLU A 26 30.98 -12.07 -22.50
CA GLU A 26 30.57 -12.89 -23.64
C GLU A 26 31.57 -12.74 -24.81
N GLY A 27 31.93 -13.85 -25.45
CA GLY A 27 32.88 -13.89 -26.57
C GLY A 27 34.37 -13.91 -26.19
N THR A 28 34.72 -13.70 -24.92
CA THR A 28 36.14 -13.77 -24.47
C THR A 28 36.57 -15.17 -23.99
N VAL A 29 35.64 -16.11 -23.85
CA VAL A 29 35.90 -17.47 -23.33
C VAL A 29 37.00 -18.19 -24.11
N GLY A 30 37.05 -18.04 -25.44
CA GLY A 30 38.07 -18.66 -26.29
C GLY A 30 39.50 -18.16 -26.06
N GLN A 31 39.67 -17.04 -25.34
CA GLN A 31 40.99 -16.49 -24.99
C GLN A 31 41.62 -17.20 -23.79
N TYR A 32 40.82 -17.96 -23.02
CA TYR A 32 41.30 -18.64 -21.83
C TYR A 32 41.62 -20.11 -22.13
N GLY A 33 42.89 -20.45 -21.96
CA GLY A 33 43.41 -21.81 -22.15
C GLY A 33 43.64 -22.55 -20.84
N ARG A 34 44.07 -23.81 -20.97
CA ARG A 34 44.47 -24.65 -19.84
C ARG A 34 45.66 -24.01 -19.10
N PRO A 35 45.59 -23.84 -17.77
CA PRO A 35 46.75 -23.37 -17.00
C PRO A 35 47.85 -24.45 -16.95
N PRO A 36 49.14 -24.06 -16.88
CA PRO A 36 50.27 -24.98 -17.03
C PRO A 36 50.33 -26.08 -15.94
N ASN A 37 49.73 -25.83 -14.77
CA ASN A 37 49.79 -26.73 -13.61
C ASN A 37 48.57 -27.67 -13.47
N ALA A 38 47.64 -27.65 -14.44
CA ALA A 38 46.41 -28.45 -14.41
C ALA A 38 46.61 -29.83 -15.06
N PRO A 39 46.23 -30.93 -14.38
CA PRO A 39 46.19 -32.25 -15.01
C PRO A 39 45.10 -32.30 -16.10
N GLU A 40 45.42 -32.94 -17.22
CA GLU A 40 44.58 -32.97 -18.43
C GLU A 40 43.22 -33.62 -18.19
N ASP A 41 43.20 -34.76 -17.50
CA ASP A 41 41.97 -35.50 -17.22
C ASP A 41 40.95 -34.64 -16.45
N LYS A 42 41.41 -33.95 -15.40
CA LYS A 42 40.52 -33.12 -14.59
C LYS A 42 40.10 -31.84 -15.32
N TRP A 43 40.96 -31.29 -16.18
CA TRP A 43 40.61 -30.13 -17.01
C TRP A 43 39.48 -30.47 -17.98
N ASN A 44 39.57 -31.63 -18.65
CA ASN A 44 38.53 -32.09 -19.58
C ASN A 44 37.20 -32.36 -18.87
N ILE A 45 37.25 -32.91 -17.64
CA ILE A 45 36.07 -33.08 -16.80
C ILE A 45 35.47 -31.71 -16.42
N ALA A 46 36.28 -30.74 -16.01
CA ALA A 46 35.80 -29.40 -15.66
C ALA A 46 35.19 -28.63 -16.85
N LEU A 47 35.72 -28.82 -18.07
CA LEU A 47 35.09 -28.29 -19.28
C LEU A 47 33.75 -28.97 -19.57
N ARG A 48 33.64 -30.27 -19.29
CA ARG A 48 32.40 -31.02 -19.50
C ARG A 48 31.30 -30.59 -18.54
N ASP A 49 31.66 -30.48 -17.26
CA ASP A 49 30.77 -30.23 -16.13
C ASP A 49 30.53 -28.73 -15.88
N ASN A 50 30.95 -27.87 -16.81
CA ASN A 50 30.75 -26.43 -16.75
C ASN A 50 29.25 -26.07 -16.93
N PRO A 51 28.63 -25.35 -15.97
CA PRO A 51 27.22 -24.98 -16.05
C PRO A 51 26.89 -24.06 -17.24
N ASP A 52 27.77 -23.12 -17.60
CA ASP A 52 27.54 -22.14 -18.67
C ASP A 52 28.78 -21.97 -19.56
N ARG A 53 28.92 -22.79 -20.60
CA ARG A 53 30.11 -22.81 -21.48
C ARG A 53 30.39 -21.50 -22.22
N ASN A 54 29.40 -20.62 -22.37
CA ASN A 54 29.55 -19.37 -23.10
C ASN A 54 30.04 -18.20 -22.23
N ARG A 55 29.91 -18.33 -20.90
CA ARG A 55 30.13 -17.23 -19.96
C ARG A 55 31.03 -17.61 -18.78
N MET A 56 31.23 -18.90 -18.53
CA MET A 56 32.03 -19.38 -17.43
C MET A 56 33.27 -20.13 -17.90
N VAL A 57 34.40 -19.87 -17.25
CA VAL A 57 35.69 -20.52 -17.53
C VAL A 57 36.18 -21.25 -16.27
N PRO A 58 36.62 -22.52 -16.38
CA PRO A 58 37.22 -23.22 -15.26
C PRO A 58 38.60 -22.65 -14.92
N VAL A 59 38.82 -22.35 -13.65
CA VAL A 59 40.07 -21.84 -13.10
C VAL A 59 40.53 -22.80 -12.02
N LEU A 60 41.78 -23.24 -12.12
CA LEU A 60 42.42 -24.11 -11.14
C LEU A 60 42.65 -23.32 -9.83
N ALA A 61 42.25 -23.90 -8.71
CA ALA A 61 42.68 -23.47 -7.39
C ALA A 61 43.53 -24.58 -6.77
N THR A 62 44.69 -24.18 -6.26
CA THR A 62 45.64 -25.07 -5.59
C THR A 62 45.76 -24.69 -4.12
N GLY A 63 45.35 -25.59 -3.23
CA GLY A 63 45.46 -25.38 -1.79
C GLY A 63 44.52 -24.31 -1.22
N TRP A 64 44.77 -23.92 0.03
CA TRP A 64 43.90 -23.03 0.80
C TRP A 64 44.11 -21.54 0.48
N ASP A 65 45.30 -21.15 0.04
CA ASP A 65 45.59 -19.75 -0.28
C ASP A 65 44.73 -19.24 -1.44
N ASP A 66 44.51 -20.08 -2.46
CA ASP A 66 43.64 -19.72 -3.60
C ASP A 66 42.16 -19.70 -3.21
N VAL A 67 41.74 -20.55 -2.27
CA VAL A 67 40.39 -20.51 -1.71
C VAL A 67 40.18 -19.23 -0.90
N LYS A 68 41.18 -18.84 -0.08
CA LYS A 68 41.14 -17.59 0.69
C LYS A 68 41.02 -16.36 -0.21
N LYS A 69 41.84 -16.26 -1.27
CA LYS A 69 41.73 -15.18 -2.27
C LYS A 69 40.32 -15.06 -2.85
N ARG A 70 39.65 -16.20 -3.11
CA ARG A 70 38.27 -16.20 -3.62
C ARG A 70 37.27 -15.75 -2.56
N MET A 71 37.45 -16.16 -1.30
CA MET A 71 36.63 -15.69 -0.19
C MET A 71 36.70 -14.17 -0.07
N ASP A 72 37.91 -13.60 -0.11
CA ASP A 72 38.13 -12.16 -0.02
C ASP A 72 37.47 -11.41 -1.19
N VAL A 73 37.58 -11.93 -2.42
CA VAL A 73 36.91 -11.36 -3.60
C VAL A 73 35.38 -11.47 -3.50
N GLN A 74 34.86 -12.59 -3.00
CA GLN A 74 33.42 -12.77 -2.79
C GLN A 74 32.87 -11.82 -1.73
N GLU A 75 33.61 -11.59 -0.65
CA GLU A 75 33.25 -10.61 0.37
C GLU A 75 33.20 -9.18 -0.21
N GLN A 76 34.20 -8.81 -1.00
CA GLN A 76 34.21 -7.50 -1.68
C GLN A 76 33.01 -7.33 -2.62
N VAL A 77 32.73 -8.35 -3.46
CA VAL A 77 31.58 -8.32 -4.38
C VAL A 77 30.25 -8.28 -3.62
N ALA A 78 30.12 -9.04 -2.53
CA ALA A 78 28.95 -9.02 -1.66
C ALA A 78 28.74 -7.62 -1.05
N GLY A 79 29.81 -6.95 -0.62
CA GLY A 79 29.77 -5.57 -0.14
C GLY A 79 29.25 -4.59 -1.20
N VAL A 80 29.75 -4.69 -2.45
CA VAL A 80 29.28 -3.87 -3.58
C VAL A 80 27.79 -4.12 -3.87
N HIS A 81 27.38 -5.39 -3.91
CA HIS A 81 25.97 -5.74 -4.13
C HIS A 81 25.08 -5.20 -3.00
N GLN A 82 25.50 -5.31 -1.75
CA GLN A 82 24.74 -4.79 -0.61
C GLN A 82 24.59 -3.26 -0.69
N ALA A 83 25.65 -2.54 -1.09
CA ALA A 83 25.58 -1.09 -1.30
C ALA A 83 24.58 -0.74 -2.43
N LYS A 84 24.61 -1.46 -3.55
CA LYS A 84 23.65 -1.27 -4.65
C LYS A 84 22.22 -1.60 -4.26
N MET A 85 21.99 -2.64 -3.47
CA MET A 85 20.65 -2.95 -2.96
C MET A 85 20.13 -1.85 -2.02
N LYS A 86 21.00 -1.26 -1.20
CA LYS A 86 20.65 -0.09 -0.37
C LYS A 86 20.30 1.13 -1.23
N GLU A 87 21.09 1.42 -2.26
CA GLU A 87 20.82 2.51 -3.21
C GLU A 87 19.46 2.33 -3.92
N ILE A 88 19.19 1.14 -4.45
CA ILE A 88 17.93 0.83 -5.14
C ILE A 88 16.75 0.91 -4.16
N SER A 89 16.88 0.37 -2.96
CA SER A 89 15.79 0.44 -1.96
C SER A 89 15.50 1.89 -1.55
N GLN A 90 16.52 2.75 -1.38
CA GLN A 90 16.35 4.18 -1.14
C GLN A 90 15.70 4.92 -2.33
N ALA A 91 16.06 4.56 -3.57
CA ALA A 91 15.42 5.11 -4.76
C ALA A 91 13.93 4.73 -4.85
N ILE A 92 13.58 3.49 -4.51
CA ILE A 92 12.19 3.02 -4.50
C ILE A 92 11.38 3.72 -3.39
N THR A 93 11.93 3.83 -2.18
CA THR A 93 11.23 4.50 -1.08
C THR A 93 11.00 5.98 -1.38
N SER A 94 12.01 6.71 -1.87
CA SER A 94 11.85 8.11 -2.26
C SER A 94 10.84 8.30 -3.40
N LEU A 95 10.88 7.45 -4.44
CA LEU A 95 9.93 7.49 -5.54
C LEU A 95 8.50 7.19 -5.08
N SER A 96 8.32 6.17 -4.25
CA SER A 96 7.00 5.79 -3.74
C SER A 96 6.40 6.89 -2.85
N GLN A 97 7.21 7.52 -1.98
CA GLN A 97 6.80 8.65 -1.15
C GLN A 97 6.39 9.85 -2.01
N ALA A 98 7.24 10.24 -2.97
CA ALA A 98 6.96 11.36 -3.86
C ALA A 98 5.70 11.11 -4.71
N SER A 99 5.55 9.90 -5.25
CA SER A 99 4.38 9.49 -6.04
C SER A 99 3.10 9.49 -5.20
N SER A 100 3.14 8.94 -3.99
CA SER A 100 1.98 8.88 -3.09
C SER A 100 1.49 10.27 -2.71
N LEU A 101 2.39 11.17 -2.30
CA LEU A 101 2.05 12.54 -1.92
C LEU A 101 1.51 13.34 -3.11
N LYS A 102 2.19 13.27 -4.26
CA LYS A 102 1.79 13.98 -5.49
C LYS A 102 0.44 13.48 -6.01
N SER A 103 0.25 12.17 -6.04
CA SER A 103 -0.98 11.56 -6.54
C SER A 103 -2.15 11.86 -5.62
N THR A 104 -1.99 11.73 -4.30
CA THR A 104 -3.05 12.02 -3.33
C THR A 104 -3.48 13.49 -3.41
N ARG A 105 -2.52 14.43 -3.44
CA ARG A 105 -2.82 15.85 -3.61
C ARG A 105 -3.54 16.13 -4.93
N ARG A 106 -3.04 15.57 -6.03
CA ARG A 106 -3.65 15.77 -7.36
C ARG A 106 -5.06 15.19 -7.42
N LEU A 107 -5.29 14.01 -6.84
CA LEU A 107 -6.61 13.40 -6.77
C LEU A 107 -7.58 14.25 -5.95
N GLY A 108 -7.17 14.74 -4.78
CA GLY A 108 -8.01 15.62 -3.96
C GLY A 108 -8.36 16.93 -4.66
N GLU A 109 -7.41 17.53 -5.37
CA GLU A 109 -7.65 18.74 -6.18
C GLU A 109 -8.61 18.48 -7.34
N LEU A 110 -8.41 17.37 -8.07
CA LEU A 110 -9.31 16.98 -9.17
C LEU A 110 -10.72 16.68 -8.67
N GLN A 111 -10.87 16.04 -7.51
CA GLN A 111 -12.17 15.80 -6.88
C GLN A 111 -12.87 17.11 -6.51
N ARG A 112 -12.16 18.08 -5.91
CA ARG A 112 -12.73 19.41 -5.59
C ARG A 112 -13.14 20.17 -6.85
N ARG A 113 -12.32 20.12 -7.91
CA ARG A 113 -12.67 20.76 -9.19
C ARG A 113 -13.87 20.08 -9.85
N LEU A 114 -13.95 18.75 -9.78
CA LEU A 114 -15.08 18.01 -10.32
C LEU A 114 -16.38 18.39 -9.62
N THR A 115 -16.40 18.46 -8.28
CA THR A 115 -17.60 18.88 -7.54
C THR A 115 -17.98 20.32 -7.86
N GLU A 116 -17.00 21.23 -7.95
CA GLU A 116 -17.25 22.61 -8.36
C GLU A 116 -17.87 22.70 -9.77
N LEU A 117 -17.29 21.99 -10.74
CA LEU A 117 -17.80 21.95 -12.12
C LEU A 117 -19.20 21.32 -12.18
N GLN A 118 -19.45 20.26 -11.40
CA GLN A 118 -20.79 19.66 -11.28
C GLN A 118 -21.80 20.67 -10.74
N HIS A 119 -21.46 21.44 -9.69
CA HIS A 119 -22.34 22.49 -9.18
C HIS A 119 -22.58 23.62 -10.20
N ARG A 120 -21.52 24.04 -10.92
CA ARG A 120 -21.64 25.05 -11.99
C ARG A 120 -22.52 24.54 -13.14
N LEU A 121 -22.38 23.29 -13.52
CA LEU A 121 -23.19 22.64 -14.55
C LEU A 121 -24.66 22.58 -14.13
N ILE A 122 -24.95 22.13 -12.91
CA ILE A 122 -26.32 22.08 -12.36
C ILE A 122 -26.93 23.49 -12.36
N ARG A 123 -26.17 24.51 -11.93
CA ARG A 123 -26.61 25.90 -11.92
C ARG A 123 -26.91 26.40 -13.34
N LEU A 124 -26.02 26.13 -14.30
CA LEU A 124 -26.23 26.49 -15.70
C LEU A 124 -27.48 25.80 -16.24
N SER A 125 -27.62 24.47 -16.05
CA SER A 125 -28.81 23.74 -16.50
C SER A 125 -30.11 24.28 -15.90
N ALA A 126 -30.08 24.70 -14.63
CA ALA A 126 -31.23 25.31 -13.97
C ALA A 126 -31.58 26.68 -14.55
N HIS A 127 -30.60 27.48 -14.98
CA HIS A 127 -30.84 28.79 -15.61
C HIS A 127 -31.19 28.71 -17.10
N THR A 128 -30.73 27.68 -17.81
CA THR A 128 -31.00 27.54 -19.26
C THR A 128 -32.42 27.06 -19.56
N LEU A 129 -33.01 26.22 -18.70
CA LEU A 129 -34.35 25.66 -18.92
C LEU A 129 -35.45 26.73 -19.00
N PRO A 130 -35.47 27.77 -18.14
CA PRO A 130 -36.45 28.86 -18.25
C PRO A 130 -36.23 29.81 -19.42
N TYR A 131 -34.99 29.97 -19.92
CA TYR A 131 -34.66 30.95 -20.95
C TYR A 131 -34.82 30.42 -22.38
N ASN A 132 -34.93 29.11 -22.57
CA ASN A 132 -35.23 28.52 -23.87
C ASN A 132 -36.75 28.30 -24.03
N PRO A 133 -37.48 29.19 -24.73
CA PRO A 133 -38.92 29.07 -24.89
C PRO A 133 -39.34 27.78 -25.62
N SER A 134 -38.48 27.16 -26.45
CA SER A 134 -38.80 25.88 -27.09
C SER A 134 -38.86 24.68 -26.14
N LEU A 135 -38.22 24.79 -24.96
CA LEU A 135 -38.30 23.80 -23.89
C LEU A 135 -39.35 24.21 -22.83
N SER A 136 -39.49 25.52 -22.57
CA SER A 136 -40.38 26.07 -21.54
C SER A 136 -41.83 26.30 -21.99
N SER A 137 -42.13 26.38 -23.28
CA SER A 137 -43.51 26.59 -23.77
C SER A 137 -44.33 25.30 -23.81
N SER A 138 -43.70 24.14 -23.57
CA SER A 138 -44.43 22.90 -23.36
C SER A 138 -45.02 22.94 -21.96
N ALA A 139 -46.34 22.73 -21.84
CA ALA A 139 -47.01 22.58 -20.55
C ALA A 139 -46.22 21.59 -19.66
N TRP A 140 -46.05 21.95 -18.39
CA TRP A 140 -45.34 21.18 -17.36
C TRP A 140 -45.50 19.67 -17.58
N LYS A 141 -44.38 18.98 -17.84
CA LYS A 141 -44.45 17.54 -18.12
C LYS A 141 -44.80 16.78 -16.83
N PRO A 142 -45.56 15.68 -16.91
CA PRO A 142 -45.85 14.86 -15.73
C PRO A 142 -44.58 14.29 -15.08
N GLU A 143 -43.50 14.13 -15.84
CA GLU A 143 -42.17 13.73 -15.33
C GLU A 143 -41.54 14.80 -14.42
N GLU A 144 -41.70 16.09 -14.77
CA GLU A 144 -41.18 17.22 -13.99
C GLU A 144 -41.92 17.36 -12.65
N ALA A 145 -43.24 17.12 -12.63
CA ALA A 145 -44.04 17.12 -11.41
C ALA A 145 -43.61 16.00 -10.44
N ARG A 146 -43.25 14.81 -10.97
CA ARG A 146 -42.71 13.71 -10.16
C ARG A 146 -41.34 14.08 -9.57
N MET A 147 -40.45 14.66 -10.37
CA MET A 147 -39.12 15.09 -9.92
C MET A 147 -39.20 16.17 -8.84
N LYS A 148 -40.12 17.13 -8.99
CA LYS A 148 -40.40 18.14 -7.97
C LYS A 148 -40.88 17.52 -6.66
N SER A 149 -41.84 16.59 -6.71
CA SER A 149 -42.34 15.88 -5.52
C SER A 149 -41.21 15.12 -4.82
N GLN A 150 -40.33 14.45 -5.56
CA GLN A 150 -39.14 13.80 -4.99
C GLN A 150 -38.20 14.79 -4.31
N LEU A 151 -37.92 15.95 -4.94
CA LEU A 151 -37.07 16.97 -4.36
C LEU A 151 -37.69 17.61 -3.11
N ASP A 152 -38.99 17.88 -3.12
CA ASP A 152 -39.71 18.41 -1.96
C ASP A 152 -39.73 17.40 -0.81
N ASN A 153 -39.83 16.10 -1.10
CA ASN A 153 -39.70 15.04 -0.09
C ASN A 153 -38.29 14.97 0.50
N VAL A 154 -37.25 14.93 -0.35
CA VAL A 154 -35.84 14.92 0.11
C VAL A 154 -35.51 16.18 0.90
N LYS A 155 -36.02 17.34 0.47
CA LYS A 155 -35.88 18.59 1.20
C LYS A 155 -36.60 18.53 2.55
N ALA A 156 -37.83 18.00 2.60
CA ALA A 156 -38.58 17.84 3.85
C ALA A 156 -37.89 16.85 4.81
N GLU A 157 -37.27 15.79 4.29
CA GLU A 157 -36.44 14.86 5.09
C GLU A 157 -35.21 15.57 5.66
N LEU A 158 -34.50 16.35 4.83
CA LEU A 158 -33.31 17.10 5.25
C LEU A 158 -33.64 18.21 6.27
N GLU A 159 -34.77 18.91 6.08
CA GLU A 159 -35.32 19.89 7.02
C GLU A 159 -36.01 19.23 8.22
N GLY A 160 -36.05 17.89 8.30
CA GLY A 160 -36.65 17.11 9.38
C GLY A 160 -38.15 17.31 9.57
N ARG A 161 -38.84 17.78 8.53
CA ARG A 161 -40.31 17.87 8.42
C ARG A 161 -40.94 16.55 7.95
N GLY A 162 -40.13 15.60 7.46
CA GLY A 162 -40.54 14.24 7.14
C GLY A 162 -40.88 13.43 8.39
N GLY A 163 -42.18 13.27 8.68
CA GLY A 163 -42.66 12.47 9.79
C GLY A 163 -42.44 10.98 9.56
N ASN A 164 -41.34 10.43 10.04
CA ASN A 164 -41.19 8.98 10.15
C ASN A 164 -42.09 8.51 11.32
N LYS A 165 -43.27 7.97 11.02
CA LYS A 165 -44.22 7.46 12.02
C LYS A 165 -43.61 6.22 12.67
N ILE A 166 -42.90 6.40 13.78
CA ILE A 166 -42.64 5.32 14.73
C ILE A 166 -44.01 4.93 15.29
N ILE A 167 -44.51 3.76 14.87
CA ILE A 167 -45.70 3.12 15.42
C ILE A 167 -45.42 2.87 16.91
N LYS A 168 -46.05 3.66 17.80
CA LYS A 168 -46.08 3.34 19.22
C LYS A 168 -47.14 2.27 19.44
N GLN A 169 -46.73 1.09 19.90
CA GLN A 169 -47.64 0.06 20.39
C GLN A 169 -48.48 0.62 21.57
N PRO A 170 -49.75 0.22 21.71
CA PRO A 170 -50.61 0.70 22.77
C PRO A 170 -50.25 -0.03 24.07
N GLY A 171 -49.89 0.73 25.11
CA GLY A 171 -49.83 0.22 26.48
C GLY A 171 -48.52 0.47 27.21
N THR A 172 -48.29 1.72 27.65
CA THR A 172 -47.51 2.01 28.86
C THR A 172 -48.09 3.27 29.50
N TYR A 173 -48.65 3.15 30.70
CA TYR A 173 -49.09 4.28 31.53
C TYR A 173 -47.84 4.92 32.16
N ASN A 174 -47.70 6.24 32.08
CA ASN A 174 -46.69 6.98 32.82
C ASN A 174 -47.38 7.83 33.89
N LEU A 175 -46.90 7.64 35.12
CA LEU A 175 -47.33 8.31 36.35
C LEU A 175 -46.93 9.78 36.31
N GLU A 176 -47.88 10.66 36.64
CA GLU A 176 -47.70 12.11 36.67
C GLU A 176 -46.69 12.53 37.75
N ALA A 177 -45.68 13.29 37.35
CA ALA A 177 -44.86 14.10 38.26
C ALA A 177 -45.07 15.57 37.91
N SER A 178 -45.84 16.26 38.76
CA SER A 178 -46.02 17.70 38.79
C SER A 178 -44.75 18.38 39.30
N GLY A 179 -44.31 19.47 38.67
CA GLY A 179 -43.28 20.33 39.22
C GLY A 179 -42.59 21.27 38.23
N TYR A 180 -43.04 22.52 38.24
CA TYR A 180 -42.34 23.76 37.86
C TYR A 180 -41.81 23.92 36.42
N GLY A 181 -42.42 24.90 35.74
CA GLY A 181 -42.17 25.25 34.35
C GLY A 181 -40.75 25.73 34.05
N THR A 182 -40.16 25.11 33.02
CA THR A 182 -39.03 25.64 32.27
C THR A 182 -39.57 26.41 31.07
N PRO A 183 -39.05 27.61 30.74
CA PRO A 183 -39.59 28.42 29.64
C PRO A 183 -39.37 27.70 28.30
N LYS A 184 -40.46 27.55 27.54
CA LYS A 184 -40.43 27.02 26.17
C LYS A 184 -39.53 27.90 25.31
N ARG A 185 -38.33 27.40 24.99
CA ARG A 185 -37.57 27.88 23.83
C ARG A 185 -38.40 27.57 22.60
N LYS A 186 -38.80 28.62 21.87
CA LYS A 186 -39.36 28.51 20.53
C LYS A 186 -38.25 28.03 19.60
N ASP A 187 -38.02 26.73 19.55
CA ASP A 187 -37.19 26.14 18.51
C ASP A 187 -38.01 26.15 17.21
N LYS A 188 -37.75 27.18 16.39
CA LYS A 188 -38.04 27.15 14.96
C LYS A 188 -37.39 25.88 14.42
N GLY A 189 -38.19 25.02 13.79
CA GLY A 189 -37.79 23.68 13.39
C GLY A 189 -36.49 23.62 12.59
N GLU A 190 -35.39 23.38 13.30
CA GLU A 190 -34.22 22.73 12.73
C GLU A 190 -34.45 21.23 12.86
N GLY A 191 -34.44 20.55 11.71
CA GLY A 191 -34.81 19.16 11.57
C GLY A 191 -34.08 18.22 12.56
N ARG A 192 -34.76 17.14 12.95
CA ARG A 192 -34.25 16.11 13.87
C ARG A 192 -32.82 15.64 13.51
N MET A 193 -32.47 15.60 12.23
CA MET A 193 -31.12 15.26 11.74
C MET A 193 -30.06 16.31 12.11
N SER A 194 -30.39 17.60 12.04
CA SER A 194 -29.51 18.70 12.48
C SER A 194 -29.29 18.65 14.00
N GLY A 195 -30.37 18.38 14.76
CA GLY A 195 -30.29 18.13 16.20
C GLY A 195 -29.40 16.94 16.55
N GLN A 196 -29.56 15.80 15.86
CA GLN A 196 -28.71 14.63 16.02
C GLN A 196 -27.24 14.89 15.68
N VAL A 197 -26.96 15.66 14.63
CA VAL A 197 -25.59 16.06 14.28
C VAL A 197 -24.98 16.95 15.37
N ASN A 198 -25.75 17.90 15.92
CA ASN A 198 -25.29 18.73 17.03
C ASN A 198 -25.07 17.93 18.32
N GLU A 199 -25.93 16.96 18.62
CA GLU A 199 -25.75 16.03 19.75
C GLU A 199 -24.48 15.18 19.56
N LEU A 200 -24.26 14.63 18.35
CA LEU A 200 -23.05 13.90 18.02
C LEU A 200 -21.80 14.76 18.11
N TRP A 201 -21.85 16.02 17.65
CA TRP A 201 -20.76 16.99 17.83
C TRP A 201 -20.46 17.22 19.31
N GLY A 202 -21.50 17.36 20.14
CA GLY A 202 -21.37 17.47 21.59
C GLY A 202 -20.70 16.24 22.21
N LEU A 203 -21.13 15.04 21.83
CA LEU A 203 -20.55 13.78 22.30
C LEU A 203 -19.10 13.59 21.84
N VAL A 204 -18.78 13.95 20.59
CA VAL A 204 -17.41 13.91 20.06
C VAL A 204 -16.50 14.87 20.82
N GLU A 205 -16.97 16.08 21.11
CA GLU A 205 -16.21 17.04 21.92
C GLU A 205 -16.07 16.55 23.38
N GLU A 206 -17.07 15.88 23.93
CA GLU A 206 -16.97 15.25 25.24
C GLU A 206 -15.96 14.09 25.26
N ILE A 207 -15.95 13.22 24.24
CA ILE A 207 -14.95 12.15 24.07
C ILE A 207 -13.55 12.75 23.93
N ARG A 208 -13.41 13.82 23.16
CA ARG A 208 -12.14 14.53 22.96
C ARG A 208 -11.66 15.17 24.26
N LYS A 209 -12.56 15.74 25.05
CA LYS A 209 -12.29 16.30 26.39
C LYS A 209 -11.89 15.21 27.37
N ARG A 210 -12.63 14.09 27.43
CA ARG A 210 -12.30 12.92 28.26
C ARG A 210 -10.94 12.33 27.88
N ARG A 211 -10.61 12.21 26.60
CA ARG A 211 -9.30 11.73 26.13
C ARG A 211 -8.16 12.70 26.48
N ARG A 212 -8.40 14.02 26.44
CA ARG A 212 -7.42 15.02 26.92
C ARG A 212 -7.24 14.99 28.44
N GLN A 213 -8.33 14.82 29.19
CA GLN A 213 -8.31 14.75 30.66
C GLN A 213 -7.73 13.41 31.17
N ALA A 214 -7.90 12.32 30.43
CA ALA A 214 -7.41 10.99 30.75
C ALA A 214 -5.94 10.73 30.34
N GLY A 215 -5.20 11.71 29.79
CA GLY A 215 -3.91 11.40 29.18
C GLY A 215 -3.03 12.59 28.82
N GLY A 216 -2.76 13.47 29.79
CA GLY A 216 -1.65 14.44 29.74
C GLY A 216 -0.29 13.86 30.17
N GLY A 217 -0.21 12.59 30.57
CA GLY A 217 1.03 11.94 30.94
C GLY A 217 0.90 10.42 30.96
N ALA A 218 1.81 9.74 30.28
CA ALA A 218 2.16 8.33 30.52
C ALA A 218 1.11 7.22 30.24
N VAL A 219 0.24 7.35 29.22
CA VAL A 219 -0.52 6.18 28.70
C VAL A 219 -0.41 6.11 27.18
N GLY A 220 0.81 6.07 26.69
CA GLY A 220 1.13 5.79 25.28
C GLY A 220 1.77 4.41 25.06
N SER A 221 2.07 3.66 26.12
CA SER A 221 2.98 2.50 26.02
C SER A 221 2.36 1.11 26.25
N GLU A 222 1.16 0.98 26.83
CA GLU A 222 0.76 -0.34 27.39
C GLU A 222 -0.60 -0.90 26.97
N GLY A 223 -1.42 -0.20 26.16
CA GLY A 223 -2.73 -0.74 25.74
C GLY A 223 -2.73 -1.47 24.39
N TRP A 224 -1.70 -1.23 23.58
CA TRP A 224 -1.47 -1.86 22.29
C TRP A 224 -0.02 -2.33 22.23
N LEU A 225 0.38 -3.19 23.17
CA LEU A 225 1.35 -4.22 22.81
C LEU A 225 0.61 -5.22 21.91
N ALA A 226 0.18 -4.73 20.74
CA ALA A 226 -0.22 -5.57 19.65
C ALA A 226 1.02 -6.40 19.36
N ASP A 227 0.96 -7.70 19.69
CA ASP A 227 2.03 -8.63 19.40
C ASP A 227 2.57 -8.31 18.01
N GLU A 228 3.81 -7.82 17.94
CA GLU A 228 4.41 -7.37 16.68
C GLU A 228 4.37 -8.51 15.64
N ARG A 229 4.41 -9.74 16.14
CA ARG A 229 4.16 -11.00 15.40
C ARG A 229 2.76 -11.11 14.80
N VAL A 230 1.71 -10.76 15.54
CA VAL A 230 0.33 -10.77 15.05
C VAL A 230 0.14 -9.69 13.98
N LEU A 231 0.77 -8.53 14.15
CA LEU A 231 0.77 -7.48 13.12
C LEU A 231 1.55 -7.88 11.87
N GLU A 232 2.70 -8.55 12.02
CA GLU A 232 3.47 -9.13 10.91
C GLU A 232 2.68 -10.21 10.16
N GLU A 233 1.98 -11.09 10.87
CA GLU A 233 1.09 -12.10 10.27
C GLU A 233 -0.05 -11.46 9.49
N ILE A 234 -0.73 -10.46 10.08
CA ILE A 234 -1.79 -9.70 9.41
C ILE A 234 -1.23 -8.96 8.18
N ALA A 235 -0.04 -8.38 8.29
CA ALA A 235 0.62 -7.69 7.18
C ALA A 235 1.01 -8.67 6.05
N LYS A 236 1.49 -9.87 6.39
CA LYS A 236 1.84 -10.92 5.43
C LYS A 236 0.60 -11.49 4.73
N VAL A 237 -0.47 -11.74 5.47
CA VAL A 237 -1.76 -12.17 4.92
C VAL A 237 -2.31 -11.10 3.98
N ARG A 238 -2.30 -9.83 4.39
CA ARG A 238 -2.78 -8.72 3.55
C ARG A 238 -1.89 -8.47 2.33
N GLY A 239 -0.57 -8.61 2.47
CA GLY A 239 0.40 -8.53 1.38
C GLY A 239 0.19 -9.63 0.34
N GLY A 240 -0.09 -10.87 0.78
CA GLY A 240 -0.44 -11.99 -0.10
C GLY A 240 -1.77 -11.77 -0.84
N VAL A 241 -2.79 -11.24 -0.16
CA VAL A 241 -4.11 -10.96 -0.75
C VAL A 241 -4.03 -9.92 -1.89
N PHE A 242 -3.14 -8.93 -1.80
CA PHE A 242 -2.95 -7.92 -2.87
C PHE A 242 -2.16 -8.43 -4.09
N THR A 243 -1.45 -9.55 -3.98
CA THR A 243 -0.69 -10.13 -5.11
C THR A 243 -1.54 -11.04 -6.02
N PHE A 244 -2.76 -11.40 -5.62
CA PHE A 244 -3.57 -12.40 -6.33
C PHE A 244 -4.50 -11.84 -7.44
N ASP A 245 -4.64 -10.52 -7.60
CA ASP A 245 -5.64 -9.95 -8.53
C ASP A 245 -5.09 -8.89 -9.52
N ARG A 246 -3.95 -9.18 -10.17
CA ARG A 246 -3.46 -8.41 -11.33
C ARG A 246 -3.41 -9.18 -12.66
N GLY A 247 -3.88 -10.43 -12.69
CA GLY A 247 -3.74 -11.30 -13.86
C GLY A 247 -5.01 -11.58 -14.67
N ARG A 248 -6.19 -11.05 -14.31
CA ARG A 248 -7.46 -11.53 -14.88
C ARG A 248 -8.45 -10.43 -15.25
N ARG A 249 -8.02 -9.44 -16.05
CA ARG A 249 -8.93 -8.64 -16.88
C ARG A 249 -8.29 -8.41 -18.24
N GLY A 250 -8.55 -9.33 -19.15
CA GLY A 250 -8.08 -9.33 -20.52
C GLY A 250 -8.77 -10.45 -21.31
N THR A 251 -10.06 -10.27 -21.54
CA THR A 251 -10.84 -10.68 -22.73
C THR A 251 -12.15 -9.91 -22.70
#